data_AF-A0A972MRD0-F1
#
_entry.id   AF-A0A972MRD0-F1
#
_cell.length_a   1.000
_cell.length_b   1.000
_cell.length_c   1.000
_cell.angle_alpha   90.00
_cell.angle_beta   90.00
_cell.angle_gamma   90.00
#
_symmetry.space_group_name_H-M   'P 1'
#
loop_
_entity.id
_entity.type
_entity.pdbx_description
1 polymer ?
#
loop_
_entity_poly.entity_id
_entity_poly.type
_entity_poly.pdbx_seq_one_letter_code
_entity_poly.pdbx_strand_id
1 'polypeptide(L)'
;MKLALFILFLSLVNIVNADDITDKNLQKQIELEKKYAKEQKFYQGKDYNLSEQEIDEETLKNVPDIKPDYDFDITDVYRDDI
;
A
#
# COMPACT_ATOMS: atom_id res chain seq x y z
N MET A 1 49.98 26.54 20.94
CA MET A 1 48.63 27.04 20.57
C MET A 1 48.14 26.52 19.21
N LYS A 2 48.99 26.38 18.17
CA LYS A 2 48.56 25.90 16.83
C LYS A 2 48.05 24.44 16.80
N LEU A 3 48.58 23.56 17.66
CA LEU A 3 48.21 22.13 17.69
C LEU A 3 46.78 21.89 18.24
N ALA A 4 46.38 22.63 19.28
CA ALA A 4 45.03 22.54 19.86
C ALA A 4 43.96 23.06 18.88
N LEU A 5 44.29 24.09 18.10
CA LEU A 5 43.40 24.62 17.07
C LEU A 5 43.19 23.62 15.93
N PHE A 6 44.22 22.85 15.58
CA PHE A 6 44.16 21.83 14.54
C PHE A 6 43.30 20.62 14.95
N ILE A 7 43.41 20.18 16.21
CA ILE A 7 42.59 19.09 16.76
C ILE A 7 41.11 19.49 16.81
N LEU A 8 40.81 20.74 17.21
CA LEU A 8 39.43 21.27 17.23
C LEU A 8 38.81 21.31 15.82
N PHE A 9 39.62 21.65 14.80
CA PHE A 9 39.18 21.66 13.41
C PHE A 9 38.87 20.25 12.90
N LEU A 10 39.66 19.25 13.29
CA LEU A 10 39.47 17.85 12.88
C LEU A 10 38.16 17.26 13.44
N SER A 11 37.79 17.61 14.68
CA SER A 11 36.52 17.19 15.28
C SER A 11 35.32 17.81 14.56
N LEU A 12 35.39 19.07 14.13
CA LEU A 12 34.30 19.75 13.43
C LEU A 12 33.99 19.09 12.06
N VAL A 13 35.03 18.70 11.32
CA VAL A 13 34.88 18.05 10.01
C VAL A 13 34.16 16.71 10.12
N ASN A 14 34.38 15.94 11.20
CA ASN A 14 33.69 14.67 11.39
C ASN A 14 32.19 14.83 11.68
N ILE A 15 31.79 15.91 12.36
CA ILE A 15 30.38 16.19 12.67
C ILE A 15 29.62 16.58 11.40
N VAL A 16 30.21 17.43 10.55
CA VAL A 16 29.56 17.91 9.30
C VAL A 16 29.31 16.78 8.29
N ASN A 17 30.13 15.71 8.28
CA ASN A 17 29.94 14.58 7.37
C ASN A 17 28.84 13.60 7.82
N ALA A 18 28.50 13.56 9.10
CA ALA A 18 27.46 12.67 9.63
C ALA A 18 26.05 13.14 9.25
N ASP A 19 25.84 14.44 9.15
CA ASP A 19 24.54 15.03 8.78
C ASP A 19 24.15 14.72 7.32
N ASP A 20 25.10 14.81 6.38
CA ASP A 20 24.83 14.56 4.94
C ASP A 20 24.45 13.10 4.63
N ILE A 21 25.02 12.13 5.37
CA ILE A 21 24.65 10.71 5.24
C ILE A 21 23.23 10.47 5.79
N THR A 22 22.88 11.16 6.86
CA THR A 22 21.58 11.04 7.52
C THR A 22 20.47 11.61 6.64
N ASP A 23 20.71 12.77 6.02
CA ASP A 23 19.77 13.41 5.09
C ASP A 23 19.54 12.58 3.83
N LYS A 24 20.60 11.99 3.26
CA LYS A 24 20.50 11.11 2.10
C LYS A 24 19.67 9.86 2.38
N ASN A 25 19.87 9.24 3.54
CA ASN A 25 19.08 8.08 3.94
C ASN A 25 17.62 8.44 4.20
N LEU A 26 17.37 9.60 4.83
CA LEU A 26 16.02 10.12 5.05
C LEU A 26 15.28 10.37 3.73
N GLN A 27 15.92 11.03 2.76
CA GLN A 27 15.32 11.24 1.44
C GLN A 27 14.98 9.92 0.74
N LYS A 28 15.89 8.94 0.82
CA LYS A 28 15.68 7.62 0.24
C LYS A 28 14.51 6.87 0.89
N GLN A 29 14.33 7.02 2.20
CA GLN A 29 13.19 6.48 2.93
C GLN A 29 11.87 7.13 2.46
N ILE A 30 11.85 8.46 2.33
CA ILE A 30 10.68 9.22 1.85
C ILE A 30 10.28 8.81 0.42
N GLU A 31 11.25 8.57 -0.46
CA GLU A 31 10.99 8.11 -1.82
C GLU A 31 10.41 6.69 -1.86
N LEU A 32 10.90 5.78 -1.01
CA LEU A 32 10.37 4.43 -0.87
C LEU A 32 8.93 4.45 -0.36
N GLU A 33 8.62 5.27 0.66
CA GLU A 33 7.26 5.40 1.18
C GLU A 33 6.29 5.97 0.14
N LYS A 34 6.73 6.95 -0.67
CA LYS A 34 5.91 7.46 -1.79
C LYS A 34 5.64 6.39 -2.85
N LYS A 35 6.64 5.57 -3.16
CA LYS A 35 6.49 4.44 -4.09
C LYS A 35 5.50 3.43 -3.53
N TYR A 36 5.66 3.01 -2.28
CA TYR A 36 4.73 2.08 -1.65
C TYR A 36 3.32 2.67 -1.56
N ALA A 37 3.14 3.93 -1.20
CA ALA A 37 1.80 4.55 -1.21
C ALA A 37 1.15 4.57 -2.61
N LYS A 38 1.94 4.65 -3.68
CA LYS A 38 1.46 4.54 -5.07
C LYS A 38 1.11 3.10 -5.44
N GLU A 39 1.90 2.13 -4.99
CA GLU A 39 1.71 0.68 -5.25
C GLU A 39 0.62 0.07 -4.34
N GLN A 40 0.43 0.63 -3.14
CA GLN A 40 -0.58 0.26 -2.16
C GLN A 40 -1.94 0.91 -2.47
N LYS A 41 -2.02 1.77 -3.49
CA LYS A 41 -3.28 1.97 -4.19
C LYS A 41 -3.62 0.64 -4.86
N PHE A 42 -4.32 -0.20 -4.10
CA PHE A 42 -5.10 -1.29 -4.63
C PHE A 42 -5.81 -0.78 -5.87
N TYR A 43 -5.73 -1.51 -6.97
CA TYR A 43 -6.46 -1.24 -8.21
C TYR A 43 -7.89 -0.78 -7.87
N GLN A 44 -8.12 0.53 -7.84
CA GLN A 44 -9.42 1.07 -7.49
C GLN A 44 -10.26 0.99 -8.75
N GLY A 45 -11.55 0.70 -8.65
CA GLY A 45 -12.41 0.55 -9.83
C GLY A 45 -12.35 1.74 -10.80
N LYS A 46 -12.01 2.95 -10.31
CA LYS A 46 -11.78 4.16 -11.12
C LYS A 46 -10.56 4.10 -12.05
N ASP A 47 -9.61 3.22 -11.78
CA ASP A 47 -8.38 3.01 -12.55
C ASP A 47 -8.58 1.97 -13.68
N TYR A 48 -9.80 1.40 -13.80
CA TYR A 48 -10.19 0.41 -14.80
C TYR A 48 -11.41 0.88 -15.59
N ASN A 49 -11.42 0.59 -16.89
CA ASN A 49 -12.61 0.78 -17.72
C ASN A 49 -13.54 -0.43 -17.55
N LEU A 50 -14.39 -0.41 -16.53
CA LEU A 50 -15.32 -1.51 -16.24
C LEU A 50 -16.41 -1.66 -17.31
N SER A 51 -16.61 -0.66 -18.16
CA SER A 51 -17.58 -0.68 -19.26
C SER A 51 -17.14 -1.50 -20.47
N GLU A 52 -15.85 -1.86 -20.58
CA GLU A 52 -15.34 -2.71 -21.68
C GLU A 52 -15.91 -4.14 -21.67
N GLN A 53 -16.46 -4.58 -20.54
CA GLN A 53 -17.03 -5.91 -20.33
C GLN A 53 -18.51 -5.82 -19.92
N GLU A 54 -19.17 -4.67 -20.17
CA GLU A 54 -20.57 -4.49 -19.79
C GLU A 54 -21.46 -5.49 -20.53
N ILE A 55 -22.23 -6.26 -19.77
CA ILE A 55 -23.07 -7.35 -20.28
C ILE A 55 -24.39 -6.74 -20.74
N ASP A 56 -24.82 -7.10 -21.95
CA ASP A 56 -26.17 -6.78 -22.43
C ASP A 56 -27.21 -7.55 -21.61
N GLU A 57 -28.09 -6.84 -20.91
CA GLU A 57 -29.15 -7.41 -20.07
C GLU A 57 -30.11 -8.31 -20.87
N GLU A 58 -30.28 -8.07 -22.17
CA GLU A 58 -31.10 -8.92 -23.04
C GLU A 58 -30.53 -10.34 -23.13
N THR A 59 -29.21 -10.49 -23.01
CA THR A 59 -28.55 -11.81 -23.03
C THR A 59 -28.85 -12.62 -21.76
N LEU A 60 -29.20 -11.96 -20.65
CA LEU A 60 -29.53 -12.62 -19.39
C LEU A 60 -30.87 -13.35 -19.42
N LYS A 61 -31.78 -12.99 -20.35
CA LYS A 61 -33.11 -13.60 -20.48
C LYS A 61 -33.08 -15.10 -20.80
N ASN A 62 -31.97 -15.56 -21.38
CA ASN A 62 -31.77 -16.96 -21.74
C ASN A 62 -30.95 -17.74 -20.70
N VAL A 63 -30.46 -17.06 -19.65
CA VAL A 63 -29.75 -17.71 -18.56
C VAL A 63 -30.78 -18.37 -17.65
N PRO A 64 -30.73 -19.69 -17.43
CA PRO A 64 -31.68 -20.37 -16.56
C PRO A 64 -31.46 -19.94 -15.12
N ASP A 65 -32.57 -19.69 -14.41
CA ASP A 65 -32.53 -19.48 -12.96
C ASP A 65 -32.08 -20.77 -12.27
N ILE A 66 -30.89 -20.74 -11.69
CA ILE A 66 -30.38 -21.84 -10.87
C ILE A 66 -30.79 -21.55 -9.43
N LYS A 67 -31.80 -22.28 -8.93
CA LYS A 67 -32.08 -22.28 -7.50
C LYS A 67 -31.04 -23.15 -6.80
N PRO A 68 -30.42 -22.69 -5.70
CA PRO A 68 -29.61 -23.57 -4.88
C PRO A 68 -30.50 -24.71 -4.37
N ASP A 69 -30.03 -25.95 -4.49
CA ASP A 69 -30.71 -27.14 -3.99
C ASP A 69 -30.74 -27.20 -2.44
N TYR A 70 -30.07 -26.26 -1.79
CA TYR A 70 -29.92 -26.17 -0.34
C TYR A 70 -30.58 -24.89 0.13
N ASP A 71 -31.45 -25.02 1.13
CA ASP A 71 -31.86 -23.88 1.94
C ASP A 71 -30.60 -23.40 2.68
N PHE A 72 -30.16 -22.16 2.44
CA PHE A 72 -29.00 -21.56 3.12
C PHE A 72 -29.37 -21.25 4.58
N ASP A 73 -29.64 -22.31 5.35
CA ASP A 73 -29.91 -22.21 6.76
C ASP A 73 -28.58 -22.11 7.52
N ILE A 74 -28.15 -20.87 7.71
CA ILE A 74 -26.94 -20.55 8.48
C ILE A 74 -27.15 -20.68 9.99
N THR A 75 -28.39 -20.93 10.45
CA THR A 75 -28.70 -20.99 11.88
C THR A 75 -28.02 -22.18 12.55
N ASP A 76 -27.71 -23.25 11.83
CA ASP A 76 -26.96 -24.38 12.41
C ASP A 76 -25.48 -24.03 12.68
N VAL A 77 -24.89 -23.17 11.85
CA VAL A 77 -23.47 -22.76 11.97
C VAL A 77 -23.31 -21.60 12.96
N TYR A 78 -24.28 -20.69 13.02
CA TYR A 78 -24.26 -19.49 13.87
C TYR A 78 -25.42 -19.51 14.85
N ARG A 79 -25.46 -20.54 15.71
CA ARG A 79 -26.36 -20.56 16.86
C ARG A 79 -25.85 -19.60 17.92
N ASP A 80 -26.61 -18.54 18.18
CA ASP A 80 -26.35 -17.56 19.24
C ASP A 80 -26.82 -18.05 20.63
N ASP A 81 -27.39 -19.26 20.73
CA ASP A 81 -28.03 -19.83 21.92
C ASP A 81 -27.24 -20.96 22.62
N ILE A 82 -25.92 -21.04 22.40
CA ILE A 82 -24.97 -21.86 23.20
C ILE A 82 -24.07 -20.97 24.05
#